data_AF-A0A7S2U304-F1
#
_entry.id   AF-A0A7S2U304-F1
#
_cell.length_a   1.000
_cell.length_b   1.000
_cell.length_c   1.000
_cell.angle_alpha   90.00
_cell.angle_beta   90.00
_cell.angle_gamma   90.00
#
_symmetry.space_group_name_H-M   'P 1'
#
loop_
_entity.id
_entity.type
_entity.pdbx_description
1 polymer ?
#
loop_
_entity_poly.entity_id
_entity_poly.type
_entity_poly.pdbx_seq_one_letter_code
_entity_poly.pdbx_strand_id
1 'polypeptide(L)'
;MEVQSYLIGVIEASVAVLGGEGVAAYGKDIINIILTILHSPNTAAHEDCLRTAGLMAKEIGPDFSGYMPHIWPYLGGYLKDRDRGSTYITAVLATSDVARAIEGRIMSYCDDIVGCLLAALSSPTLESRAKPPTLSCLGDIALGIGSRFTRYADPTMTLLQQATLFDMPLDDSIPAQTMLRNDLWEGILVAYSGVIMGLREAPPVQFANLVKIHMATMLGFIRKISETFVMVDGSPRYGFESVLRASCGLLVNQSRKNQENQENQENKKSTNK
;
A
#
# COMPACT_ATOMS: atom_id res chain seq x y z
N MET A 1 -22.48 20.87 -11.01
CA MET A 1 -21.86 19.53 -10.95
C MET A 1 -20.42 19.59 -10.47
N GLU A 2 -19.60 20.52 -10.97
CA GLU A 2 -18.19 20.66 -10.58
C GLU A 2 -17.96 21.40 -9.25
N VAL A 3 -18.90 22.23 -8.82
CA VAL A 3 -18.75 23.07 -7.61
C VAL A 3 -18.47 22.23 -6.35
N GLN A 4 -19.08 21.05 -6.20
CA GLN A 4 -18.83 20.17 -5.06
C GLN A 4 -17.40 19.61 -5.06
N SER A 5 -16.88 19.23 -6.24
CA SER A 5 -15.49 18.77 -6.43
C SER A 5 -14.48 19.91 -6.17
N TYR A 6 -14.78 21.13 -6.62
CA TYR A 6 -13.96 22.30 -6.31
C TYR A 6 -13.95 22.65 -4.81
N LEU A 7 -15.11 22.58 -4.14
CA LEU A 7 -15.20 22.86 -2.71
C LEU A 7 -14.43 21.83 -1.88
N ILE A 8 -14.56 20.54 -2.19
CA ILE A 8 -13.78 19.51 -1.49
C ILE A 8 -12.29 19.59 -1.86
N GLY A 9 -11.93 19.99 -3.08
CA GLY A 9 -10.53 20.23 -3.45
C GLY A 9 -9.89 21.38 -2.67
N VAL A 10 -10.65 22.44 -2.35
CA VAL A 10 -10.18 23.52 -1.45
C VAL A 10 -9.99 22.99 -0.02
N ILE A 11 -10.88 22.11 0.45
CA ILE A 11 -10.74 21.46 1.75
C ILE A 11 -9.50 20.55 1.76
N GLU A 12 -9.28 19.75 0.72
CA GLU A 12 -8.11 18.90 0.56
C GLU A 12 -6.82 19.72 0.65
N ALA A 13 -6.74 20.82 -0.10
CA ALA A 13 -5.59 21.73 -0.05
C ALA A 13 -5.44 22.37 1.34
N SER A 14 -6.54 22.72 2.01
CA SER A 14 -6.51 23.29 3.35
C SER A 14 -6.00 22.27 4.38
N VAL A 15 -6.42 21.00 4.29
CA VAL A 15 -5.94 19.91 5.14
C VAL A 15 -4.44 19.69 4.94
N ALA A 16 -3.97 19.70 3.69
CA ALA A 16 -2.55 19.56 3.37
C ALA A 16 -1.68 20.70 3.93
N VAL A 17 -2.24 21.91 4.04
CA VAL A 17 -1.54 23.10 4.53
C VAL A 17 -1.58 23.21 6.06
N LEU A 18 -2.70 22.84 6.69
CA LEU A 18 -2.92 23.05 8.13
C LEU A 18 -2.08 22.10 8.99
N GLY A 19 -1.97 20.82 8.60
CA GLY A 19 -1.17 19.79 9.29
C GLY A 19 -1.60 19.48 10.73
N GLY A 20 -1.58 18.19 11.12
CA GLY A 20 -1.69 17.74 12.52
C GLY A 20 -2.85 18.35 13.33
N GLU A 21 -2.51 19.09 14.41
CA GLU A 21 -3.48 19.68 15.37
C GLU A 21 -4.47 20.65 14.71
N GLY A 22 -4.06 21.36 13.64
CA GLY A 22 -4.94 22.26 12.90
C GLY A 22 -6.07 21.50 12.18
N VAL A 23 -5.76 20.31 11.64
CA VAL A 23 -6.75 19.43 11.01
C VAL A 23 -7.62 18.76 12.07
N ALA A 24 -7.04 18.36 13.20
CA ALA A 24 -7.78 17.73 14.30
C ALA A 24 -8.88 18.65 14.88
N ALA A 25 -8.63 19.96 14.95
CA ALA A 25 -9.60 20.96 15.42
C ALA A 25 -10.87 21.03 14.55
N TYR A 26 -10.73 20.89 13.23
CA TYR A 26 -11.84 20.94 12.26
C TYR A 26 -12.27 19.55 11.77
N GLY A 27 -11.67 18.47 12.29
CA GLY A 27 -11.83 17.12 11.76
C GLY A 27 -13.29 16.65 11.70
N LYS A 28 -14.10 16.97 12.73
CA LYS A 28 -15.54 16.63 12.75
C LYS A 28 -16.32 17.33 11.65
N ASP A 29 -16.07 18.63 11.45
CA ASP A 29 -16.79 19.42 10.45
C ASP A 29 -16.43 18.97 9.04
N ILE A 30 -15.15 18.70 8.79
CA ILE A 30 -14.68 18.19 7.50
C ILE A 30 -15.27 16.80 7.22
N ILE A 31 -15.27 15.89 8.18
CA ILE A 31 -15.89 14.56 8.02
C ILE A 31 -17.40 14.68 7.77
N ASN A 32 -18.11 15.57 8.46
CA ASN A 32 -19.54 15.80 8.21
C ASN A 32 -19.82 16.30 6.78
N ILE A 33 -18.97 17.19 6.26
CA ILE A 33 -19.06 17.66 4.87
C ILE A 33 -18.79 16.50 3.90
N ILE A 34 -17.74 15.73 4.12
CA ILE A 34 -17.40 14.54 3.32
C ILE A 34 -18.58 13.56 3.30
N LEU A 35 -19.14 13.24 4.46
CA LEU A 35 -20.29 12.33 4.57
C LEU A 35 -21.50 12.89 3.82
N THR A 36 -21.77 14.19 3.90
CA THR A 36 -22.90 14.82 3.17
C THR A 36 -22.76 14.65 1.66
N ILE A 37 -21.54 14.80 1.13
CA ILE A 37 -21.25 14.62 -0.30
C ILE A 37 -21.31 13.13 -0.67
N LEU A 38 -20.80 12.23 0.17
CA LEU A 38 -20.84 10.78 -0.05
C LEU A 38 -22.27 10.20 -0.05
N HIS A 39 -23.19 10.78 0.73
CA HIS A 39 -24.61 10.40 0.68
C HIS A 39 -25.30 10.83 -0.63
N SER A 40 -24.72 11.80 -1.35
CA SER A 40 -25.29 12.26 -2.63
C SER A 40 -24.97 11.26 -3.74
N PRO A 41 -25.85 11.07 -4.74
CA PRO A 41 -25.61 10.14 -5.85
C PRO A 41 -24.51 10.60 -6.82
N ASN A 42 -23.87 11.74 -6.58
CA ASN A 42 -22.87 12.34 -7.46
C ASN A 42 -21.49 11.69 -7.28
N THR A 43 -21.15 10.79 -8.20
CA THR A 43 -19.94 9.96 -8.13
C THR A 43 -18.66 10.73 -8.42
N ALA A 44 -18.73 11.87 -9.11
CA ALA A 44 -17.54 12.64 -9.49
C ALA A 44 -16.82 13.26 -8.27
N ALA A 45 -17.59 13.70 -7.26
CA ALA A 45 -17.01 14.27 -6.04
C ALA A 45 -16.61 13.21 -5.02
N HIS A 46 -17.00 11.94 -5.22
CA HIS A 46 -16.68 10.85 -4.30
C HIS A 46 -15.19 10.54 -4.29
N GLU A 47 -14.51 10.63 -5.43
CA GLU A 47 -13.05 10.44 -5.48
C GLU A 47 -12.31 11.45 -4.62
N ASP A 48 -12.63 12.74 -4.76
CA ASP A 48 -12.00 13.80 -3.98
C ASP A 48 -12.35 13.69 -2.48
N CYS A 49 -13.56 13.24 -2.15
CA CYS A 49 -13.95 12.95 -0.76
C CYS A 49 -13.11 11.82 -0.16
N LEU A 50 -12.91 10.72 -0.89
CA LEU A 50 -12.08 9.59 -0.45
C LEU A 50 -10.61 10.00 -0.31
N ARG A 51 -10.09 10.78 -1.25
CA ARG A 51 -8.72 11.32 -1.19
C ARG A 51 -8.52 12.21 0.03
N THR A 52 -9.47 13.11 0.28
CA THR A 52 -9.45 13.97 1.46
C THR A 52 -9.50 13.15 2.75
N ALA A 53 -10.32 12.09 2.81
CA ALA A 53 -10.37 11.20 3.97
C ALA A 53 -9.03 10.48 4.22
N GLY A 54 -8.35 10.00 3.18
CA GLY A 54 -7.01 9.43 3.28
C GLY A 54 -5.96 10.43 3.80
N LEU A 55 -5.98 11.65 3.26
CA LEU A 55 -5.10 12.74 3.71
C LEU A 55 -5.37 13.11 5.17
N MET A 56 -6.63 13.22 5.58
CA MET A 56 -7.00 13.47 6.97
C MET A 56 -6.50 12.35 7.89
N ALA A 57 -6.59 11.09 7.47
CA ALA A 57 -6.06 9.98 8.23
C ALA A 57 -4.55 10.13 8.44
N LYS A 58 -3.81 10.49 7.38
CA LYS A 58 -2.36 10.74 7.45
C LYS A 58 -1.99 11.87 8.42
N GLU A 59 -2.73 12.98 8.40
CA GLU A 59 -2.44 14.15 9.24
C GLU A 59 -2.89 13.99 10.70
N ILE A 60 -4.04 13.35 10.94
CA ILE A 60 -4.59 13.12 12.29
C ILE A 60 -3.91 11.91 12.96
N GLY A 61 -3.48 10.92 12.17
CA GLY A 61 -2.87 9.69 12.65
C GLY A 61 -3.86 8.79 13.42
N PRO A 62 -3.50 8.27 14.62
CA PRO A 62 -4.26 7.22 15.30
C PRO A 62 -5.66 7.68 15.76
N ASP A 63 -5.87 8.98 15.96
CA ASP A 63 -7.15 9.55 16.39
C ASP A 63 -8.22 9.50 15.29
N PHE A 64 -7.81 9.26 14.04
CA PHE A 64 -8.74 9.04 12.92
C PHE A 64 -9.62 7.79 13.11
N SER A 65 -9.20 6.86 13.98
CA SER A 65 -9.98 5.67 14.33
C SER A 65 -11.41 5.97 14.80
N GLY A 66 -11.67 7.15 15.39
CA GLY A 66 -13.01 7.58 15.77
C GLY A 66 -13.97 7.84 14.59
N TYR A 67 -13.43 8.18 13.40
CA TYR A 67 -14.22 8.46 12.20
C TYR A 67 -14.46 7.23 11.33
N MET A 68 -13.68 6.16 11.52
CA MET A 68 -13.76 4.93 10.73
C MET A 68 -15.16 4.32 10.62
N PRO A 69 -15.98 4.22 11.70
CA PRO A 69 -17.31 3.64 11.59
C PRO A 69 -18.24 4.37 10.61
N HIS A 70 -18.02 5.67 10.40
CA HIS A 70 -18.83 6.49 9.50
C HIS A 70 -18.35 6.42 8.04
N ILE A 71 -17.04 6.26 7.84
CA ILE A 71 -16.41 6.25 6.50
C ILE A 71 -16.42 4.84 5.91
N TRP A 72 -16.32 3.80 6.76
CA TRP A 72 -16.21 2.41 6.36
C TRP A 72 -17.31 1.92 5.39
N PRO A 73 -18.61 2.25 5.56
CA PRO A 73 -19.64 1.82 4.62
C PRO A 73 -19.38 2.26 3.17
N TYR A 74 -18.76 3.43 3.01
CA TYR A 74 -18.38 3.97 1.70
C TYR A 74 -17.10 3.32 1.18
N LEU A 75 -16.03 3.30 1.98
CA LEU A 75 -14.76 2.66 1.61
C LEU A 75 -14.95 1.17 1.25
N GLY A 76 -15.60 0.41 2.12
CA GLY A 76 -15.91 -1.00 1.90
C GLY A 76 -16.85 -1.22 0.72
N GLY A 77 -17.75 -0.28 0.43
CA GLY A 77 -18.60 -0.30 -0.78
C GLY A 77 -17.78 -0.16 -2.05
N TYR A 78 -16.89 0.82 -2.13
CA TYR A 78 -16.02 1.05 -3.28
C TYR A 78 -14.97 -0.05 -3.48
N LEU A 79 -14.47 -0.67 -2.40
CA LEU A 79 -13.57 -1.82 -2.51
C LEU A 79 -14.25 -3.06 -3.10
N LYS A 80 -15.59 -3.17 -2.96
CA LYS A 80 -16.38 -4.25 -3.56
C LYS A 80 -16.79 -3.94 -5.00
N ASP A 81 -17.04 -2.67 -5.32
CA ASP A 81 -17.42 -2.20 -6.66
C ASP A 81 -16.19 -1.92 -7.54
N ARG A 82 -15.73 -2.95 -8.25
CA ARG A 82 -14.51 -2.94 -9.07
C ARG A 82 -14.69 -2.26 -10.43
N ASP A 83 -15.93 -2.01 -10.83
CA ASP A 83 -16.26 -1.50 -12.17
C ASP A 83 -16.07 0.03 -12.28
N ARG A 84 -15.78 0.70 -11.15
CA ARG A 84 -15.63 2.16 -11.08
C ARG A 84 -14.23 2.70 -11.37
N GLY A 85 -13.31 1.88 -11.88
CA GLY A 85 -12.00 2.30 -12.40
C GLY A 85 -11.22 3.22 -11.45
N SER A 86 -11.21 4.54 -11.73
CA SER A 86 -10.52 5.56 -10.93
C SER A 86 -11.00 5.66 -9.49
N THR A 87 -12.31 5.54 -9.23
CA THR A 87 -12.85 5.65 -7.86
C THR A 87 -12.41 4.47 -7.00
N TYR A 88 -12.32 3.27 -7.58
CA TYR A 88 -11.76 2.09 -6.92
C TYR A 88 -10.28 2.32 -6.56
N ILE A 89 -9.48 2.86 -7.49
CA ILE A 89 -8.07 3.18 -7.24
C ILE A 89 -7.94 4.17 -6.08
N THR A 90 -8.74 5.23 -6.06
CA THR A 90 -8.72 6.21 -4.97
C THR A 90 -9.15 5.60 -3.64
N ALA A 91 -10.15 4.70 -3.64
CA ALA A 91 -10.58 3.99 -2.43
C ALA A 91 -9.46 3.09 -1.87
N VAL A 92 -8.73 2.38 -2.74
CA VAL A 92 -7.58 1.55 -2.36
C VAL A 92 -6.46 2.42 -1.76
N LEU A 93 -6.13 3.53 -2.39
CA LEU A 93 -5.10 4.46 -1.90
C LEU A 93 -5.49 5.05 -0.54
N ALA A 94 -6.73 5.53 -0.40
CA ALA A 94 -7.25 6.02 0.88
C ALA A 94 -7.23 4.93 1.96
N THR A 95 -7.52 3.67 1.60
CA THR A 95 -7.43 2.54 2.52
C THR A 95 -5.99 2.28 2.97
N SER A 96 -5.01 2.42 2.07
CA SER A 96 -3.59 2.36 2.43
C SER A 96 -3.21 3.47 3.41
N ASP A 97 -3.57 4.72 3.12
CA ASP A 97 -3.28 5.86 4.01
C ASP A 97 -3.89 5.68 5.40
N VAL A 98 -5.14 5.22 5.45
CA VAL A 98 -5.84 4.89 6.69
C VAL A 98 -5.14 3.75 7.44
N ALA A 99 -4.78 2.66 6.74
CA ALA A 99 -4.09 1.52 7.35
C ALA A 99 -2.76 1.92 7.98
N ARG A 100 -2.02 2.84 7.34
CA ARG A 100 -0.77 3.40 7.86
C ARG A 100 -1.00 4.34 9.05
N ALA A 101 -2.08 5.10 9.04
CA ALA A 101 -2.37 6.09 10.08
C ALA A 101 -2.88 5.46 11.39
N ILE A 102 -3.76 4.47 11.30
CA ILE A 102 -4.42 3.87 12.48
C ILE A 102 -3.81 2.54 12.91
N GLU A 103 -2.91 1.98 12.08
CA GLU A 103 -2.14 0.76 12.35
C GLU A 103 -3.03 -0.37 12.92
N GLY A 104 -2.69 -0.92 14.09
CA GLY A 104 -3.41 -2.02 14.72
C GLY A 104 -4.89 -1.75 15.03
N ARG A 105 -5.38 -0.51 14.96
CA ARG A 105 -6.81 -0.19 15.15
C ARG A 105 -7.66 -0.55 13.92
N ILE A 106 -7.06 -0.83 12.76
CA ILE A 106 -7.78 -1.27 11.55
C ILE A 106 -8.27 -2.73 11.62
N MET A 107 -7.86 -3.48 12.65
CA MET A 107 -8.11 -4.93 12.77
C MET A 107 -9.57 -5.34 12.55
N SER A 108 -10.54 -4.56 13.02
CA SER A 108 -11.98 -4.87 12.87
C SER A 108 -12.47 -4.85 11.41
N TYR A 109 -11.74 -4.17 10.52
CA TYR A 109 -12.07 -4.03 9.10
C TYR A 109 -11.12 -4.82 8.21
N CYS A 110 -9.95 -5.21 8.74
CA CYS A 110 -8.87 -5.83 7.98
C CYS A 110 -9.30 -7.11 7.24
N ASP A 111 -10.13 -7.95 7.86
CA ASP A 111 -10.65 -9.18 7.25
C ASP A 111 -11.42 -8.90 5.96
N ASP A 112 -12.30 -7.90 5.99
CA ASP A 112 -13.07 -7.49 4.82
C ASP A 112 -12.19 -6.81 3.77
N ILE A 113 -11.26 -5.94 4.19
CA ILE A 113 -10.33 -5.24 3.28
C ILE A 113 -9.47 -6.26 2.53
N VAL A 114 -8.74 -7.10 3.25
CA VAL A 114 -7.81 -8.07 2.66
C VAL A 114 -8.58 -9.05 1.77
N GLY A 115 -9.77 -9.50 2.19
CA GLY A 115 -10.64 -10.34 1.37
C GLY A 115 -11.03 -9.66 0.04
N CYS A 116 -11.41 -8.38 0.08
CA CYS A 116 -11.74 -7.62 -1.13
C CYS A 116 -10.53 -7.43 -2.04
N LEU A 117 -9.36 -7.05 -1.50
CA LEU A 117 -8.12 -6.81 -2.26
C LEU A 117 -7.61 -8.09 -2.93
N LEU A 118 -7.56 -9.21 -2.20
CA LEU A 118 -7.16 -10.51 -2.77
C LEU A 118 -8.10 -10.93 -3.90
N ALA A 119 -9.42 -10.82 -3.67
CA ALA A 119 -10.40 -11.17 -4.68
C ALA A 119 -10.36 -10.23 -5.90
N ALA A 120 -9.98 -8.96 -5.71
CA ALA A 120 -9.78 -8.01 -6.82
C ALA A 120 -8.56 -8.38 -7.66
N LEU A 121 -7.44 -8.73 -7.03
CA LEU A 121 -6.21 -9.12 -7.71
C LEU A 121 -6.33 -10.47 -8.45
N SER A 122 -7.14 -11.40 -7.95
CA SER A 122 -7.45 -12.65 -8.65
C SER A 122 -8.41 -12.47 -9.84
N SER A 123 -9.08 -11.31 -9.96
CA SER A 123 -10.05 -11.07 -11.03
C SER A 123 -9.36 -10.66 -12.34
N PRO A 124 -9.66 -11.31 -13.48
CA PRO A 124 -9.15 -10.88 -14.78
C PRO A 124 -9.79 -9.59 -15.27
N THR A 125 -10.93 -9.18 -14.70
CA THR A 125 -11.66 -7.96 -15.06
C THR A 125 -11.08 -6.68 -14.45
N LEU A 126 -10.17 -6.79 -13.48
CA LEU A 126 -9.55 -5.64 -12.85
C LEU A 126 -8.65 -4.93 -13.85
N GLU A 127 -8.88 -3.61 -14.02
CA GLU A 127 -8.05 -2.76 -14.87
C GLU A 127 -6.57 -2.92 -14.50
N SER A 128 -5.70 -3.12 -15.49
CA SER A 128 -4.26 -3.31 -15.24
C SER A 128 -3.65 -2.17 -14.44
N ARG A 129 -4.18 -0.94 -14.56
CA ARG A 129 -3.77 0.25 -13.79
C ARG A 129 -4.15 0.20 -12.31
N ALA A 130 -5.19 -0.55 -11.95
CA ALA A 130 -5.65 -0.70 -10.57
C ALA A 130 -4.90 -1.81 -9.81
N LYS A 131 -4.18 -2.71 -10.52
CA LYS A 131 -3.39 -3.78 -9.90
C LYS A 131 -2.21 -3.26 -9.06
N PRO A 132 -1.35 -2.35 -9.56
CA PRO A 132 -0.23 -1.80 -8.77
C PRO A 132 -0.66 -1.20 -7.42
N PRO A 133 -1.63 -0.26 -7.33
CA PRO A 133 -2.01 0.31 -6.04
C PRO A 133 -2.67 -0.71 -5.10
N THR A 134 -3.40 -1.70 -5.65
CA THR A 134 -3.99 -2.78 -4.86
C THR A 134 -2.92 -3.67 -4.20
N LEU A 135 -1.83 -3.95 -4.92
CA LEU A 135 -0.68 -4.68 -4.37
C LEU A 135 0.03 -3.88 -3.29
N SER A 136 0.34 -2.59 -3.53
CA SER A 136 0.99 -1.74 -2.54
C SER A 136 0.17 -1.62 -1.26
N CYS A 137 -1.16 -1.47 -1.38
CA CYS A 137 -2.08 -1.41 -0.24
C CYS A 137 -2.02 -2.66 0.65
N LEU A 138 -1.90 -3.87 0.07
CA LEU A 138 -1.71 -5.09 0.86
C LEU A 138 -0.41 -5.04 1.68
N GLY A 139 0.67 -4.50 1.12
CA GLY A 139 1.92 -4.28 1.83
C GLY A 139 1.79 -3.27 2.98
N ASP A 140 1.10 -2.15 2.74
CA ASP A 140 0.85 -1.12 3.75
C ASP A 140 -0.01 -1.63 4.91
N ILE A 141 -1.03 -2.45 4.63
CA ILE A 141 -1.83 -3.12 5.66
C ILE A 141 -0.97 -4.08 6.48
N ALA A 142 -0.11 -4.87 5.81
CA ALA A 142 0.79 -5.79 6.50
C ALA A 142 1.76 -5.04 7.44
N LEU A 143 2.26 -3.88 7.02
CA LEU A 143 3.05 -2.98 7.87
C LEU A 143 2.24 -2.46 9.06
N GLY A 144 1.01 -1.99 8.83
CA GLY A 144 0.17 -1.38 9.86
C GLY A 144 -0.29 -2.37 10.94
N ILE A 145 -0.56 -3.63 10.60
CA ILE A 145 -1.06 -4.63 11.57
C ILE A 145 0.04 -5.55 12.13
N GLY A 146 1.22 -5.58 11.50
CA GLY A 146 2.39 -6.34 11.94
C GLY A 146 2.17 -7.85 12.04
N SER A 147 2.47 -8.44 13.19
CA SER A 147 2.38 -9.89 13.46
C SER A 147 0.97 -10.48 13.26
N ARG A 148 -0.07 -9.65 13.30
CA ARG A 148 -1.46 -10.06 13.07
C ARG A 148 -1.75 -10.39 11.60
N PHE A 149 -0.85 -9.99 10.68
CA PHE A 149 -0.94 -10.33 9.25
C PHE A 149 -0.63 -11.80 8.96
N THR A 150 -0.15 -12.58 9.92
CA THR A 150 0.17 -14.01 9.77
C THR A 150 -0.96 -14.82 9.12
N ARG A 151 -2.22 -14.54 9.45
CA ARG A 151 -3.40 -15.21 8.86
C ARG A 151 -3.61 -14.95 7.35
N TYR A 152 -3.03 -13.87 6.82
CA TYR A 152 -3.13 -13.46 5.42
C TYR A 152 -1.84 -13.70 4.64
N ALA A 153 -0.77 -14.09 5.33
CA ALA A 153 0.57 -14.17 4.76
C ALA A 153 0.65 -15.21 3.63
N ASP A 154 0.17 -16.42 3.86
CA ASP A 154 0.20 -17.51 2.86
C ASP A 154 -0.59 -17.18 1.56
N PRO A 155 -1.86 -16.76 1.62
CA PRO A 155 -2.59 -16.41 0.40
C PRO A 155 -2.01 -15.18 -0.31
N THR A 156 -1.54 -14.17 0.45
CA THR A 156 -0.90 -12.98 -0.12
C THR A 156 0.39 -13.35 -0.84
N MET A 157 1.25 -14.15 -0.22
CA MET A 157 2.52 -14.55 -0.84
C MET A 157 2.32 -15.42 -2.08
N THR A 158 1.36 -16.34 -2.07
CA THR A 158 1.01 -17.14 -3.25
C THR A 158 0.56 -16.24 -4.41
N LEU A 159 -0.27 -15.23 -4.12
CA LEU A 159 -0.72 -14.26 -5.11
C LEU A 159 0.46 -13.43 -5.65
N LEU A 160 1.37 -12.97 -4.78
CA LEU A 160 2.56 -12.24 -5.19
C LEU A 160 3.48 -13.08 -6.08
N GLN A 161 3.63 -14.38 -5.80
CA GLN A 161 4.38 -15.29 -6.68
C GLN A 161 3.75 -15.38 -8.06
N GLN A 162 2.43 -15.54 -8.14
CA GLN A 162 1.72 -15.54 -9.43
C GLN A 162 1.89 -14.20 -10.16
N ALA A 163 1.86 -13.08 -9.45
CA ALA A 163 2.08 -11.75 -10.02
C ALA A 163 3.51 -11.58 -10.58
N THR A 164 4.54 -12.15 -9.95
CA THR A 164 5.92 -12.11 -10.50
C THR A 164 6.10 -12.90 -11.79
N LEU A 165 5.27 -13.93 -12.00
CA LEU A 165 5.26 -14.76 -13.21
C LEU A 165 4.40 -14.14 -14.32
N PHE A 166 3.54 -13.18 -13.98
CA PHE A 166 2.70 -12.49 -14.94
C PHE A 166 3.57 -11.61 -15.84
N ASP A 167 3.82 -12.09 -17.06
CA ASP A 167 4.40 -11.29 -18.13
C ASP A 167 3.27 -10.70 -18.94
N MET A 168 3.10 -9.38 -18.84
CA MET A 168 2.18 -8.67 -19.73
C MET A 168 2.90 -8.53 -21.08
N PRO A 169 2.34 -9.04 -22.20
CA PRO A 169 2.94 -8.88 -23.52
C PRO A 169 2.81 -7.43 -23.94
N LEU A 170 3.74 -6.62 -23.44
CA LEU A 170 3.77 -5.18 -23.59
C LEU A 170 4.85 -4.81 -24.59
N ASP A 171 4.51 -3.90 -25.48
CA ASP A 171 5.43 -3.36 -26.46
C ASP A 171 6.39 -2.38 -25.78
N ASP A 172 7.66 -2.77 -25.73
CA ASP A 172 8.75 -1.96 -25.16
C ASP A 172 9.00 -0.64 -25.90
N SER A 173 8.45 -0.49 -27.11
CA SER A 173 8.49 0.76 -27.86
C SER A 173 7.45 1.79 -27.38
N ILE A 174 6.43 1.35 -26.63
CA ILE A 174 5.36 2.22 -26.13
C ILE A 174 5.66 2.64 -24.69
N PRO A 175 5.94 3.94 -24.43
CA PRO A 175 6.32 4.41 -23.10
C PRO A 175 5.28 4.12 -22.01
N ALA A 176 3.99 4.30 -22.32
CA ALA A 176 2.89 4.05 -21.37
C ALA A 176 2.81 2.57 -20.93
N GLN A 177 3.12 1.65 -21.83
CA GLN A 177 3.15 0.22 -21.55
C GLN A 177 4.35 -0.14 -20.66
N THR A 178 5.52 0.42 -20.97
CA THR A 178 6.71 0.27 -20.12
C THR A 178 6.48 0.83 -18.70
N MET A 179 5.83 1.98 -18.57
CA MET A 179 5.49 2.57 -17.27
C MET A 179 4.54 1.67 -16.46
N LEU A 180 3.47 1.16 -17.07
CA LEU A 180 2.54 0.26 -16.39
C LEU A 180 3.22 -1.01 -15.87
N ARG A 181 4.19 -1.56 -16.63
CA ARG A 181 5.01 -2.69 -16.18
C ARG A 181 5.87 -2.31 -14.98
N ASN A 182 6.53 -1.15 -15.02
CA ASN A 182 7.36 -0.67 -13.92
C ASN A 182 6.53 -0.44 -12.65
N ASP A 183 5.35 0.18 -12.77
CA ASP A 183 4.42 0.39 -11.65
C ASP A 183 3.99 -0.94 -11.04
N LEU A 184 3.69 -1.95 -11.88
CA LEU A 184 3.34 -3.29 -11.40
C LEU A 184 4.50 -3.95 -10.66
N TRP A 185 5.72 -3.88 -11.21
CA TRP A 185 6.91 -4.40 -10.56
C TRP A 185 7.20 -3.72 -9.23
N GLU A 186 7.03 -2.39 -9.17
CA GLU A 186 7.12 -1.63 -7.93
C GLU A 186 6.09 -2.11 -6.91
N GLY A 187 4.81 -2.19 -7.30
CA GLY A 187 3.74 -2.63 -6.40
C GLY A 187 3.97 -4.03 -5.83
N ILE A 188 4.49 -4.96 -6.65
CA ILE A 188 4.88 -6.30 -6.19
C ILE A 188 6.02 -6.21 -5.14
N LEU A 189 7.06 -5.43 -5.40
CA LEU A 189 8.20 -5.29 -4.48
C LEU A 189 7.81 -4.59 -3.18
N VAL A 190 6.98 -3.54 -3.26
CA VAL A 190 6.41 -2.84 -2.10
C VAL A 190 5.57 -3.81 -1.28
N ALA A 191 4.70 -4.61 -1.92
CA ALA A 191 3.92 -5.63 -1.23
C ALA A 191 4.81 -6.67 -0.52
N TYR A 192 5.79 -7.26 -1.21
CA TYR A 192 6.73 -8.21 -0.59
C TYR A 192 7.47 -7.59 0.60
N SER A 193 7.97 -6.36 0.43
CA SER A 193 8.67 -5.66 1.49
C SER A 193 7.77 -5.36 2.69
N GLY A 194 6.54 -4.90 2.45
CA GLY A 194 5.55 -4.62 3.48
C GLY A 194 5.18 -5.87 4.27
N VAL A 195 4.95 -7.00 3.60
CA VAL A 195 4.64 -8.28 4.26
C VAL A 195 5.83 -8.78 5.09
N ILE A 196 7.04 -8.77 4.53
CA ILE A 196 8.25 -9.20 5.26
C ILE A 196 8.51 -8.29 6.47
N MET A 197 8.36 -6.98 6.31
CA MET A 197 8.58 -6.01 7.39
C MET A 197 7.49 -6.09 8.46
N GLY A 198 6.23 -6.27 8.08
CA GLY A 198 5.11 -6.45 9.01
C GLY A 198 5.21 -7.73 9.83
N LEU A 199 5.60 -8.85 9.18
CA LEU A 199 5.78 -10.15 9.84
C LEU A 199 7.08 -10.27 10.64
N ARG A 200 7.92 -9.24 10.66
CA ARG A 200 9.19 -9.22 11.40
C ARG A 200 8.99 -9.43 12.90
N GLU A 201 7.83 -9.04 13.43
CA GLU A 201 7.47 -9.21 14.85
C GLU A 201 6.63 -10.48 15.11
N ALA A 202 6.41 -11.30 14.08
CA ALA A 202 5.73 -12.58 14.18
C ALA A 202 6.67 -13.68 14.74
N PRO A 203 6.14 -14.84 15.15
CA PRO A 203 6.95 -15.93 15.68
C PRO A 203 8.06 -16.33 14.68
N PRO A 204 9.32 -16.46 15.14
CA PRO A 204 10.49 -16.56 14.26
C PRO A 204 10.47 -17.79 13.34
N VAL A 205 9.78 -18.87 13.73
CA VAL A 205 9.69 -20.11 12.94
C VAL A 205 8.81 -19.93 11.70
N GLN A 206 7.65 -19.27 11.83
CA GLN A 206 6.75 -19.02 10.70
C GLN A 206 7.36 -17.99 9.74
N PHE A 207 7.95 -16.93 10.29
CA PHE A 207 8.64 -15.91 9.50
C PHE A 207 9.82 -16.48 8.70
N ALA A 208 10.70 -17.26 9.33
CA ALA A 208 11.87 -17.82 8.66
C ALA A 208 11.49 -18.79 7.54
N ASN A 209 10.46 -19.61 7.74
CA ASN A 209 9.98 -20.54 6.70
C ASN A 209 9.38 -19.78 5.51
N LEU A 210 8.57 -18.77 5.77
CA LEU A 210 7.93 -17.96 4.74
C LEU A 210 8.97 -17.20 3.91
N VAL A 211 9.93 -16.54 4.57
CA VAL A 211 11.05 -15.88 3.88
C VAL A 211 11.85 -16.88 3.05
N LYS A 212 12.16 -18.07 3.60
CA LYS A 212 12.95 -19.08 2.88
C LYS A 212 12.26 -19.60 1.62
N ILE A 213 10.95 -19.80 1.65
CA ILE A 213 10.17 -20.27 0.49
C ILE A 213 10.12 -19.20 -0.61
N HIS A 214 9.90 -17.94 -0.23
CA HIS A 214 9.69 -16.86 -1.22
C HIS A 214 10.98 -16.15 -1.65
N MET A 215 12.08 -16.29 -0.92
CA MET A 215 13.37 -15.65 -1.23
C MET A 215 13.89 -16.06 -2.62
N ALA A 216 13.73 -17.32 -3.02
CA ALA A 216 14.15 -17.77 -4.35
C ALA A 216 13.36 -17.08 -5.47
N THR A 217 12.03 -16.97 -5.33
CA THR A 217 11.18 -16.26 -6.29
C THR A 217 11.52 -14.77 -6.32
N MET A 218 11.72 -14.16 -5.15
CA MET A 218 12.04 -12.74 -5.02
C MET A 218 13.39 -12.40 -5.69
N LEU A 219 14.43 -13.20 -5.44
CA LEU A 219 15.74 -13.03 -6.08
C LEU A 219 15.66 -13.27 -7.58
N GLY A 220 14.90 -14.28 -8.02
CA GLY A 220 14.65 -14.53 -9.44
C GLY A 220 13.95 -13.35 -10.13
N PHE A 221 13.00 -12.72 -9.44
CA PHE A 221 12.30 -11.55 -9.94
C PHE A 221 13.20 -10.30 -9.99
N ILE A 222 13.99 -10.04 -8.94
CA ILE A 222 15.00 -8.97 -8.93
C ILE A 222 16.02 -9.18 -10.04
N ARG A 223 16.41 -10.43 -10.32
CA ARG A 223 17.31 -10.75 -11.44
C ARG A 223 16.63 -10.46 -12.78
N LYS A 224 15.39 -10.93 -12.99
CA LYS A 224 14.59 -10.64 -14.20
C LYS A 224 14.48 -9.14 -14.46
N ILE A 225 14.15 -8.38 -13.41
CA ILE A 225 14.17 -6.92 -13.38
C ILE A 225 15.53 -6.47 -13.89
N SER A 226 16.62 -6.77 -13.18
CA SER A 226 17.99 -6.30 -13.52
C SER A 226 18.45 -6.65 -14.95
N GLU A 227 18.07 -7.82 -15.47
CA GLU A 227 18.42 -8.28 -16.82
C GLU A 227 17.61 -7.53 -17.90
N THR A 228 16.34 -7.22 -17.62
CA THR A 228 15.51 -6.39 -18.52
C THR A 228 15.98 -4.93 -18.55
N PHE A 229 16.73 -4.49 -17.53
CA PHE A 229 17.29 -3.14 -17.41
C PHE A 229 18.66 -2.94 -18.09
N VAL A 230 19.21 -3.93 -18.83
CA VAL A 230 20.48 -3.73 -19.56
C VAL A 230 20.30 -2.64 -20.63
N MET A 231 20.73 -1.43 -20.25
CA MET A 231 21.07 -0.22 -20.98
C MET A 231 20.69 -0.20 -22.48
N VAL A 232 19.68 0.60 -22.82
CA VAL A 232 19.62 1.26 -24.12
C VAL A 232 19.98 2.74 -23.88
N ASP A 233 21.15 3.15 -24.36
CA ASP A 233 21.60 4.55 -24.48
C ASP A 233 21.80 5.37 -23.19
N GLY A 234 22.33 4.77 -22.11
CA GLY A 234 22.96 5.52 -21.01
C GLY A 234 22.05 6.47 -20.22
N SER A 235 20.73 6.35 -20.37
CA SER A 235 19.72 7.16 -19.68
C SER A 235 18.80 6.24 -18.86
N PRO A 236 18.53 6.51 -17.58
CA PRO A 236 17.57 5.72 -16.81
C PRO A 236 16.17 5.85 -17.43
N ARG A 237 15.53 4.71 -17.77
CA ARG A 237 14.13 4.71 -18.20
C ARG A 237 13.25 5.26 -17.07
N TYR A 238 12.24 6.07 -17.43
CA TYR A 238 11.29 6.68 -16.50
C TYR A 238 10.70 5.65 -15.50
N GLY A 239 10.64 6.00 -14.20
CA GLY A 239 10.10 5.14 -13.13
C GLY A 239 11.13 4.34 -12.31
N PHE A 240 12.43 4.60 -12.50
CA PHE A 240 13.54 3.87 -11.86
C PHE A 240 13.70 4.10 -10.35
N GLU A 241 13.49 5.33 -9.86
CA GLU A 241 13.79 5.67 -8.45
C GLU A 241 12.91 4.92 -7.45
N SER A 242 11.66 4.64 -7.80
CA SER A 242 10.68 4.06 -6.90
C SER A 242 10.90 2.55 -6.73
N VAL A 243 11.17 1.83 -7.84
CA VAL A 243 11.58 0.41 -7.84
C VAL A 243 12.92 0.21 -7.13
N LEU A 244 13.90 1.10 -7.36
CA LEU A 244 15.18 1.07 -6.65
C LEU A 244 15.02 1.42 -5.17
N ARG A 245 14.19 2.40 -4.80
CA ARG A 245 13.92 2.72 -3.40
C ARG A 245 13.25 1.55 -2.68
N ALA A 246 12.29 0.89 -3.32
CA ALA A 246 11.67 -0.32 -2.77
C ALA A 246 12.69 -1.46 -2.60
N SER A 247 13.53 -1.70 -3.62
CA SER A 247 14.58 -2.73 -3.60
C SER A 247 15.72 -2.43 -2.60
N CYS A 248 16.14 -1.18 -2.49
CA CYS A 248 17.17 -0.72 -1.55
C CYS A 248 16.62 -0.64 -0.12
N GLY A 249 15.35 -0.29 0.07
CA GLY A 249 14.68 -0.31 1.38
C GLY A 249 14.69 -1.69 2.02
N LEU A 250 14.56 -2.74 1.21
CA LEU A 250 14.72 -4.14 1.63
C LEU A 250 16.15 -4.46 2.09
N LEU A 251 17.16 -4.03 1.32
CA LEU A 251 18.58 -4.34 1.57
C LEU A 251 19.18 -3.53 2.74
N VAL A 252 18.86 -2.24 2.84
CA VAL A 252 19.36 -1.34 3.89
C VAL A 252 18.77 -1.71 5.25
N ASN A 253 17.47 -2.02 5.31
CA ASN A 253 16.83 -2.43 6.57
C ASN A 253 17.31 -3.81 7.06
N GLN A 254 17.64 -4.74 6.16
CA GLN A 254 18.28 -6.01 6.55
C GLN A 254 19.73 -5.80 7.03
N SER A 255 20.50 -4.96 6.34
CA SER A 255 21.91 -4.71 6.68
C SER A 255 22.05 -4.04 8.05
N ARG A 256 21.20 -3.05 8.35
CA ARG A 256 21.20 -2.34 9.62
C ARG A 256 20.82 -3.24 10.81
N LYS A 257 19.92 -4.21 10.61
CA LYS A 257 19.59 -5.20 11.65
C LYS A 257 20.64 -6.28 11.85
N ASN A 258 21.39 -6.65 10.81
CA ASN A 258 22.54 -7.54 10.98
C ASN A 258 23.63 -6.89 11.84
N GLN A 259 23.81 -5.57 11.71
CA GLN A 259 24.69 -4.79 12.58
C GLN A 259 24.16 -4.69 14.02
N GLU A 260 22.88 -4.32 14.19
CA GLU A 260 22.26 -4.22 15.54
C GLU A 260 22.21 -5.59 16.27
N ASN A 261 22.05 -6.71 15.55
CA ASN A 261 22.06 -8.05 16.14
C ASN A 261 23.48 -8.53 16.49
N GLN A 262 24.51 -8.12 15.72
CA GLN A 262 25.91 -8.40 16.04
C GLN A 262 26.36 -7.62 17.27
N GLU A 263 26.04 -6.32 17.34
CA GLU A 263 26.36 -5.46 18.50
C GLU A 263 25.70 -5.96 19.79
N ASN A 264 24.45 -6.41 19.71
CA ASN A 264 23.74 -6.98 20.87
C ASN A 264 24.30 -8.35 21.33
N GLN A 265 24.90 -9.13 20.42
CA GLN A 265 25.58 -10.38 20.77
C GLN A 265 26.98 -10.15 21.36
N GLU A 266 27.70 -9.14 20.90
CA GLU A 266 29.00 -8.76 21.46
C GLU A 266 28.84 -8.13 22.85
N ASN A 267 27.87 -7.23 23.05
CA ASN A 267 27.60 -6.64 24.35
C ASN A 267 27.21 -7.69 25.41
N LYS A 268 26.40 -8.69 25.05
CA LYS A 268 26.05 -9.80 25.96
C LYS A 268 27.24 -10.71 26.33
N LYS A 269 28.28 -10.79 25.48
CA LYS A 269 29.51 -11.53 25.80
C LYS A 269 30.45 -10.72 26.69
N SER A 270 30.42 -9.39 26.60
CA SER A 270 31.24 -8.48 27.40
C SER A 270 30.73 -8.29 28.84
N THR A 271 29.41 -8.42 29.08
CA THR A 271 28.83 -8.30 30.44
C THR A 271 28.90 -9.59 31.26
N ASN A 272 29.22 -10.72 30.64
CA ASN A 272 29.35 -12.04 31.29
C ASN A 272 30.82 -12.45 31.53
N LYS A 273 31.74 -11.47 31.52
CA LYS A 273 33.16 -11.64 31.83
C LYS A 273 33.56 -10.66 32.93
#